data_AF-A0ABD2PUF1-F1
#
_entry.id   AF-A0ABD2PUF1-F1
#
_cell.length_a   1.000
_cell.length_b   1.000
_cell.length_c   1.000
_cell.angle_alpha   90.00
_cell.angle_beta   90.00
_cell.angle_gamma   90.00
#
_symmetry.space_group_name_H-M   'P 1'
#
loop_
_entity.id
_entity.type
_entity.pdbx_description
1 polymer ?
#
loop_
_entity_poly.entity_id
_entity_poly.type
_entity_poly.pdbx_seq_one_letter_code
_entity_poly.pdbx_strand_id
1 'polypeptide(L)'
;HLKSAQAIAMVNEWLEERKILRYHTKSIFNPYFGSIFRTFHNPSNFAQRLGQYSVLYTSSVTNLLNYSIDHVFYPRRKILPHEPLSFISGFTVPSFM
;
A
#
# COMPACT_ATOMS: atom_id res chain seq x y z
N HIS A 1 33.37 -8.51 -11.86
CA HIS A 1 34.37 -7.86 -10.98
C HIS A 1 33.89 -7.95 -9.54
N LEU A 2 34.77 -8.40 -8.64
CA LEU A 2 34.52 -8.89 -7.28
C LEU A 2 33.51 -8.03 -6.49
N LYS A 3 32.37 -8.60 -6.09
CA LYS A 3 31.58 -8.05 -4.98
C LYS A 3 32.50 -8.12 -3.76
N SER A 4 32.98 -6.98 -3.27
CA SER A 4 33.85 -6.94 -2.09
C SER A 4 33.14 -7.69 -0.96
N ALA A 5 33.90 -8.45 -0.15
CA ALA A 5 33.33 -9.19 0.98
C ALA A 5 32.49 -8.28 1.89
N GLN A 6 32.90 -7.01 2.02
CA GLN A 6 32.17 -5.95 2.71
C GLN A 6 30.81 -5.64 2.07
N ALA A 7 30.72 -5.52 0.73
CA ALA A 7 29.44 -5.28 0.05
C ALA A 7 28.47 -6.45 0.23
N ILE A 8 28.96 -7.69 0.24
CA ILE A 8 28.13 -8.87 0.51
C ILE A 8 27.64 -8.86 1.96
N ALA A 9 28.51 -8.53 2.92
CA ALA A 9 28.15 -8.43 4.33
C ALA A 9 27.07 -7.36 4.56
N MET A 10 27.22 -6.18 3.96
CA MET A 10 26.25 -5.08 4.04
C MET A 10 24.89 -5.48 3.43
N VAL A 11 24.87 -6.16 2.29
CA VAL A 11 23.61 -6.64 1.70
C VAL A 11 22.92 -7.66 2.61
N ASN A 12 23.68 -8.55 3.25
CA ASN A 12 23.12 -9.53 4.18
C ASN A 12 22.53 -8.85 5.41
N GLU A 13 23.20 -7.85 5.97
CA GLU A 13 22.68 -7.04 7.08
C GLU A 13 21.33 -6.39 6.70
N TRP A 14 21.25 -5.73 5.54
CA TRP A 14 20.00 -5.13 5.07
C TRP A 14 18.90 -6.16 4.79
N LEU A 15 19.27 -7.36 4.33
CA LEU A 15 18.31 -8.45 4.13
C LEU A 15 17.73 -8.94 5.46
N GLU A 16 18.54 -9.02 6.51
CA GLU A 16 18.09 -9.36 7.87
C GLU A 16 17.21 -8.27 8.47
N GLU A 17 17.62 -7.01 8.36
CA GLU A 17 16.80 -5.87 8.79
C GLU A 17 15.43 -5.89 8.09
N ARG A 18 15.42 -6.09 6.76
CA ARG A 18 14.18 -6.21 5.99
C ARG A 18 13.34 -7.39 6.45
N LYS A 19 13.94 -8.53 6.83
CA LYS A 19 13.19 -9.69 7.36
C LYS A 19 12.53 -9.36 8.70
N ILE A 20 13.27 -8.73 9.62
CA ILE A 20 12.77 -8.32 10.95
C ILE A 20 11.56 -7.39 10.79
N LEU A 21 11.69 -6.36 9.95
CA LEU A 21 10.60 -5.41 9.68
C LEU A 21 9.37 -6.08 9.06
N ARG A 22 9.58 -7.03 8.13
CA ARG A 22 8.49 -7.81 7.53
C ARG A 22 7.79 -8.70 8.55
N TYR A 23 8.54 -9.31 9.46
CA TYR A 23 7.97 -10.13 10.51
C TYR A 23 7.11 -9.29 11.46
N HIS A 24 7.65 -8.18 11.96
CA HIS A 24 6.93 -7.27 12.85
C HIS A 24 5.66 -6.70 12.23
N THR A 25 5.68 -6.38 10.93
CA THR A 25 4.47 -5.89 10.24
C THR A 25 3.42 -7.00 10.08
N LYS A 26 3.85 -8.25 9.88
CA LYS A 26 2.94 -9.40 9.75
C LYS A 26 2.30 -9.81 11.07
N SER A 27 3.00 -9.66 12.20
CA SER A 27 2.49 -10.05 13.52
C SER A 27 1.32 -9.19 14.02
N ILE A 28 1.07 -8.02 13.42
CA ILE A 28 -0.06 -7.14 13.73
C ILE A 28 -1.39 -7.74 13.19
N PHE A 29 -1.30 -8.60 12.18
CA PHE A 29 -2.46 -9.24 11.58
C PHE A 29 -2.78 -10.58 12.26
N ASN A 30 -3.95 -11.13 11.93
CA ASN A 30 -4.34 -12.46 12.38
C ASN A 30 -3.23 -13.48 12.02
N PRO A 31 -2.72 -14.28 12.98
CA PRO A 31 -1.59 -15.18 12.73
C PRO A 31 -1.90 -16.32 11.75
N TYR A 32 -3.17 -16.67 11.57
CA TYR A 32 -3.61 -17.76 10.68
C TYR A 32 -3.95 -17.25 9.27
N PHE A 33 -4.67 -16.13 9.16
CA PHE A 33 -5.18 -15.63 7.89
C PHE A 33 -4.43 -14.40 7.35
N GLY A 34 -3.68 -13.70 8.20
CA GLY A 34 -3.03 -12.45 7.85
C GLY A 34 -4.03 -11.32 7.54
N SER A 35 -3.67 -10.49 6.56
CA SER A 35 -4.51 -9.36 6.13
C SER A 35 -5.63 -9.84 5.22
N ILE A 36 -6.85 -9.38 5.47
CA ILE A 36 -7.99 -9.61 4.57
C ILE A 36 -7.78 -9.01 3.17
N PHE A 37 -6.94 -7.97 3.04
CA PHE A 37 -6.78 -7.23 1.78
C PHE A 37 -5.58 -7.68 0.93
N ARG A 38 -4.59 -8.36 1.51
CA ARG A 38 -3.34 -8.68 0.81
C ARG A 38 -2.81 -10.07 1.13
N THR A 39 -2.28 -10.72 0.11
CA THR A 39 -1.48 -11.93 0.18
C THR A 39 -0.07 -11.63 -0.31
N PHE A 40 0.87 -11.48 0.63
CA PHE A 40 2.25 -11.08 0.35
C PHE A 40 2.35 -9.74 -0.39
N HIS A 41 2.66 -9.74 -1.70
CA HIS A 41 2.71 -8.53 -2.52
C HIS A 41 1.40 -8.23 -3.26
N ASN A 42 0.50 -9.22 -3.35
CA ASN A 42 -0.67 -9.16 -4.22
C ASN A 42 -1.94 -8.81 -3.43
N PRO A 43 -2.96 -8.20 -4.06
CA PRO A 43 -4.27 -8.08 -3.44
C PRO A 43 -4.92 -9.46 -3.26
N SER A 44 -5.58 -9.67 -2.12
CA SER A 44 -6.37 -10.89 -1.88
C SER A 44 -7.55 -11.00 -2.84
N ASN A 45 -8.16 -12.19 -2.94
CA ASN A 45 -9.40 -12.37 -3.70
C ASN A 45 -10.51 -11.43 -3.21
N PHE A 46 -10.63 -11.27 -1.88
CA PHE A 46 -11.55 -10.31 -1.28
C PHE A 46 -11.30 -8.88 -1.77
N ALA A 47 -10.04 -8.40 -1.74
CA ALA A 47 -9.71 -7.05 -2.20
C ALA A 47 -9.96 -6.85 -3.71
N GLN A 48 -9.72 -7.87 -4.52
CA GLN A 48 -9.99 -7.82 -5.96
C GLN A 48 -11.50 -7.71 -6.23
N ARG A 49 -12.31 -8.56 -5.60
CA ARG A 49 -13.77 -8.50 -5.72
C ARG A 49 -14.32 -7.18 -5.21
N LEU A 50 -13.81 -6.70 -4.07
CA LEU A 50 -14.22 -5.42 -3.51
C LEU A 50 -13.96 -4.27 -4.51
N GLY A 51 -12.77 -4.24 -5.12
CA GLY A 51 -12.44 -3.21 -6.11
C GLY A 51 -13.18 -3.33 -7.44
N GLN A 52 -13.79 -4.48 -7.74
CA GLN A 52 -14.58 -4.69 -8.96
C GLN A 52 -16.06 -4.38 -8.76
N TYR A 53 -16.61 -4.74 -7.59
CA TYR A 53 -18.06 -4.70 -7.35
C TYR A 53 -18.52 -3.52 -6.48
N SER A 54 -17.63 -2.92 -5.68
CA SER A 54 -17.99 -1.76 -4.87
C SER A 54 -17.41 -0.48 -5.49
N VAL A 55 -18.26 0.55 -5.59
CA VAL A 55 -17.82 1.89 -5.95
C VAL A 55 -17.14 2.57 -4.75
N LEU A 56 -17.68 2.32 -3.55
CA LEU A 56 -17.18 2.87 -2.29
C LEU A 56 -17.15 1.78 -1.22
N TYR A 57 -16.11 1.80 -0.40
CA TYR A 57 -15.94 0.90 0.73
C TYR A 57 -15.52 1.66 1.98
N THR A 58 -16.13 1.31 3.11
CA THR A 58 -15.87 1.90 4.43
C THR A 58 -16.15 0.86 5.52
N SER A 59 -15.61 1.04 6.72
CA SER A 59 -15.86 0.14 7.85
C SER A 59 -17.29 0.20 8.37
N SER A 60 -17.93 1.38 8.28
CA SER A 60 -19.32 1.63 8.68
C SER A 60 -19.96 2.65 7.76
N VAL A 61 -21.27 2.53 7.55
CA VAL A 61 -22.10 3.49 6.79
C VAL A 61 -22.10 4.86 7.46
N THR A 62 -21.98 4.91 8.79
CA THR A 62 -21.93 6.17 9.55
C THR A 62 -20.73 7.04 9.17
N ASN A 63 -19.66 6.47 8.62
CA ASN A 63 -18.51 7.25 8.15
C ASN A 63 -18.88 8.18 6.99
N LEU A 64 -19.97 7.89 6.26
CA LEU A 64 -20.49 8.76 5.20
C LEU A 64 -21.11 10.05 5.74
N LEU A 65 -21.52 10.08 7.02
CA LEU A 65 -22.06 11.28 7.66
C LEU A 65 -21.01 12.39 7.82
N ASN A 66 -19.73 12.07 7.68
CA ASN A 66 -18.64 13.05 7.72
C ASN A 66 -18.47 13.82 6.39
N TYR A 67 -19.28 13.52 5.37
CA TYR A 67 -19.22 14.16 4.06
C TYR A 67 -20.50 14.97 3.81
N SER A 68 -20.38 16.04 3.02
CA SER A 68 -21.54 16.77 2.52
C SER A 68 -22.41 15.87 1.64
N ILE A 69 -23.70 16.17 1.56
CA ILE A 69 -24.65 15.48 0.67
C ILE A 69 -24.23 15.64 -0.81
N ASP A 70 -23.62 16.78 -1.15
CA ASP A 70 -23.13 17.08 -2.50
C ASP A 70 -21.68 16.62 -2.73
N HIS A 71 -21.13 15.79 -1.85
CA HIS A 71 -19.74 15.35 -1.97
C HIS A 71 -19.55 14.37 -3.13
N VAL A 72 -18.57 14.66 -3.99
CA VAL A 72 -18.17 13.80 -5.12
C VAL A 72 -16.86 13.09 -4.79
N PHE A 73 -16.89 11.76 -4.78
CA PHE A 73 -15.71 10.93 -4.54
C PHE A 73 -14.91 10.70 -5.82
N TYR A 74 -13.66 11.18 -5.87
CA TYR A 74 -12.74 10.95 -6.99
C TYR A 74 -11.78 9.79 -6.68
N PRO A 75 -11.84 8.66 -7.43
CA PRO A 75 -10.94 7.54 -7.20
C PRO A 75 -9.50 7.91 -7.58
N ARG A 76 -8.53 7.42 -6.80
CA ARG A 76 -7.12 7.58 -7.18
C ARG A 76 -6.78 6.67 -8.36
N ARG A 77 -6.10 7.24 -9.36
CA ARG A 77 -5.60 6.49 -10.52
C ARG A 77 -4.59 5.44 -10.06
N LYS A 78 -4.76 4.20 -10.50
CA LYS A 78 -3.76 3.15 -10.37
C LYS A 78 -2.76 3.27 -11.52
N ILE A 79 -1.48 3.31 -11.18
CA ILE A 79 -0.39 3.43 -12.14
C ILE A 79 -0.06 2.04 -12.68
N LEU A 80 0.13 1.93 -14.00
CA LEU A 80 0.60 0.71 -14.63
C LEU A 80 2.13 0.58 -14.47
N PRO A 81 2.69 -0.64 -14.45
CA PRO A 81 4.13 -0.84 -14.17
C PRO A 81 5.10 -0.09 -15.09
N HIS A 82 4.66 0.31 -16.28
CA HIS A 82 5.45 1.04 -17.28
C HIS A 82 5.13 2.55 -17.33
N GLU A 83 4.18 3.04 -16.53
CA GLU A 83 3.88 4.47 -16.46
C GLU A 83 4.92 5.18 -15.58
N PRO A 84 5.39 6.39 -15.97
CA PRO A 84 6.42 7.09 -15.22
C PRO A 84 5.88 7.67 -13.91
N LEU A 85 6.72 7.63 -12.87
CA LEU A 85 6.40 8.13 -11.52
C LEU A 85 6.15 9.65 -11.47
N SER A 86 6.48 10.39 -12.53
CA SER A 86 6.21 11.83 -12.66
C SER A 86 4.71 12.17 -12.68
N PHE A 87 3.83 11.19 -12.88
CA PHE A 87 2.37 11.36 -12.79
C PHE A 87 1.82 11.30 -11.34
N ILE A 88 2.69 11.18 -10.33
CA ILE A 88 2.30 11.08 -8.91
C ILE A 88 1.94 12.44 -8.28
N SER A 89 2.24 13.58 -8.95
CA SER A 89 1.96 14.94 -8.47
C SER A 89 0.49 15.38 -8.61
N GLY A 90 -0.42 14.63 -7.98
CA GLY A 90 -1.74 15.15 -7.57
C GLY A 90 -1.73 15.84 -6.19
N PHE A 91 -0.56 15.91 -5.54
CA PHE A 91 -0.34 16.63 -4.29
C PHE A 91 0.83 17.60 -4.47
N THR A 92 0.58 18.72 -5.15
CA THR A 92 1.29 19.95 -4.79
C THR A 92 0.90 20.28 -3.35
N VAL A 93 1.84 20.17 -2.43
CA VAL A 93 1.78 20.94 -1.18
C VAL A 93 1.65 22.40 -1.61
N PRO A 94 0.68 23.21 -1.12
CA PRO A 94 0.70 24.63 -1.44
C PRO A 94 1.96 25.21 -0.82
N SER A 95 2.97 25.47 -1.65
CA SER A 95 4.06 26.36 -1.32
C SER A 95 3.53 27.77 -1.53
N PHE A 96 2.92 28.32 -0.49
CA PHE A 96 2.73 29.76 -0.33
C PHE A 96 2.88 30.08 1.15
N MET A 97 4.08 30.56 1.50
CA MET A 97 4.23 31.71 2.40
C MET A 97 3.96 32.96 1.58
#